data_AF-A0A1Q7VW57-F1
#
_entry.id   AF-A0A1Q7VW57-F1
#
_cell.length_a   1.000
_cell.length_b   1.000
_cell.length_c   1.000
_cell.angle_alpha   90.00
_cell.angle_beta   90.00
_cell.angle_gamma   90.00
#
_symmetry.space_group_name_H-M   'P 1'
#
loop_
_entity.id
_entity.type
_entity.pdbx_description
1 polymer ?
#
loop_
_entity_poly.entity_id
_entity_poly.type
_entity_poly.pdbx_seq_one_letter_code
_entity_poly.pdbx_strand_id
1 'polypeptide(L)'
;MISWAQITYGAVLSGALAAAVLAFVARPHRLTAALAGGVATGAGAVAWNAILHAAHGDRFFTDAPVVVLPASWQDTGSGVFALAAAGLLLGAGVLAAVPARRVAGYAVVCGLVAFLVDVYLY
;
A
#
# COMPACT_ATOMS: atom_id res chain seq x y z
N MET A 1 18.65 9.30 1.40
CA MET A 1 17.28 9.84 1.23
C MET A 1 16.71 9.47 -0.13
N ILE A 2 15.53 8.86 -0.14
CA ILE A 2 14.77 8.50 -1.33
C ILE A 2 14.37 9.76 -2.13
N SER A 3 14.46 9.74 -3.47
CA SER A 3 14.07 10.87 -4.31
C SER A 3 12.54 10.92 -4.53
N TRP A 4 11.97 12.11 -4.72
CA TRP A 4 10.55 12.26 -5.08
C TRP A 4 10.13 11.48 -6.34
N ALA A 5 11.03 11.32 -7.29
CA ALA A 5 10.79 10.50 -8.48
C ALA A 5 10.59 9.02 -8.11
N GLN A 6 11.43 8.49 -7.20
CA GLN A 6 11.32 7.11 -6.71
C GLN A 6 10.06 6.93 -5.85
N ILE A 7 9.70 7.91 -5.00
CA ILE A 7 8.42 7.90 -4.26
C ILE A 7 7.24 7.79 -5.23
N THR A 8 7.26 8.61 -6.29
CA THR A 8 6.17 8.64 -7.27
C THR A 8 6.08 7.33 -8.05
N TYR A 9 7.23 6.80 -8.46
CA TYR A 9 7.32 5.50 -9.13
C TYR A 9 6.76 4.37 -8.26
N GLY A 10 7.24 4.24 -7.03
CA GLY A 10 6.79 3.23 -6.07
C GLY A 10 5.29 3.33 -5.76
N ALA A 11 4.77 4.55 -5.60
CA ALA A 11 3.35 4.78 -5.37
C ALA A 11 2.48 4.38 -6.56
N VAL A 12 2.88 4.74 -7.79
CA VAL A 12 2.15 4.37 -9.01
C VAL A 12 2.16 2.85 -9.19
N LEU A 13 3.33 2.22 -9.01
CA LEU A 13 3.47 0.77 -9.13
C LEU A 13 2.62 0.03 -8.10
N SER A 14 2.69 0.44 -6.83
CA SER A 14 1.89 -0.12 -5.74
C SER A 14 0.39 0.03 -5.98
N GLY A 15 -0.04 1.23 -6.39
CA GLY A 15 -1.43 1.50 -6.71
C GLY A 15 -1.93 0.68 -7.89
N ALA A 16 -1.16 0.59 -8.97
CA ALA A 16 -1.51 -0.19 -10.15
C ALA A 16 -1.62 -1.69 -9.86
N LEU A 17 -0.65 -2.25 -9.11
CA LEU A 17 -0.68 -3.66 -8.73
C LEU A 17 -1.83 -3.97 -7.77
N ALA A 18 -2.09 -3.11 -6.78
CA ALA A 18 -3.21 -3.31 -5.86
C ALA A 18 -4.55 -3.25 -6.59
N ALA A 19 -4.70 -2.30 -7.52
CA ALA A 19 -5.88 -2.21 -8.39
C ALA A 19 -6.05 -3.47 -9.22
N ALA A 20 -4.97 -3.97 -9.83
CA ALA A 20 -5.00 -5.21 -10.61
C ALA A 20 -5.43 -6.39 -9.75
N VAL A 21 -4.79 -6.62 -8.59
CA VAL A 21 -5.12 -7.74 -7.70
C VAL A 21 -6.58 -7.65 -7.24
N LEU A 22 -7.05 -6.49 -6.79
CA LEU A 22 -8.45 -6.29 -6.37
C LEU A 22 -9.43 -6.46 -7.53
N ALA A 23 -9.08 -6.05 -8.75
CA ALA A 23 -9.89 -6.33 -9.93
C ALA A 23 -10.10 -7.84 -10.14
N PHE A 24 -9.17 -8.70 -9.71
CA PHE A 24 -9.36 -10.15 -9.76
C PHE A 24 -10.14 -10.70 -8.57
N VAL A 25 -9.80 -10.31 -7.34
CA VAL A 25 -10.30 -10.96 -6.12
C VAL A 25 -11.58 -10.34 -5.54
N ALA A 26 -11.87 -9.07 -5.81
CA ALA A 26 -12.94 -8.33 -5.14
C ALA A 26 -14.33 -8.49 -5.80
N ARG A 27 -14.75 -9.72 -6.12
CA ARG A 27 -16.09 -9.97 -6.68
C ARG A 27 -17.18 -9.81 -5.61
N PRO A 28 -18.32 -9.15 -5.89
CA PRO A 28 -18.75 -8.52 -7.16
C PRO A 28 -18.29 -7.06 -7.36
N HIS A 29 -17.63 -6.45 -6.37
CA HIS A 29 -17.24 -5.02 -6.34
C HIS A 29 -15.94 -4.72 -7.11
N ARG A 30 -15.66 -5.43 -8.22
CA ARG A 30 -14.32 -5.47 -8.85
C ARG A 30 -13.80 -4.08 -9.21
N LEU A 31 -14.62 -3.28 -9.91
CA LEU A 31 -14.20 -1.97 -10.41
C LEU A 31 -14.03 -0.96 -9.27
N THR A 32 -15.01 -0.86 -8.38
CA THR A 32 -14.98 0.09 -7.26
C THR A 32 -13.86 -0.24 -6.27
N ALA A 33 -13.66 -1.52 -5.95
CA ALA A 33 -12.55 -1.96 -5.10
C ALA A 33 -11.19 -1.75 -5.78
N ALA A 34 -11.07 -2.03 -7.08
CA ALA A 34 -9.81 -1.82 -7.81
C ALA A 34 -9.41 -0.35 -7.85
N LEU A 35 -10.32 0.55 -8.26
CA LEU A 35 -10.01 1.98 -8.36
C LEU A 35 -9.70 2.58 -6.99
N ALA A 36 -10.59 2.38 -6.01
CA ALA A 36 -10.42 2.95 -4.69
C ALA A 36 -9.24 2.31 -3.94
N GLY A 37 -9.05 1.00 -4.05
CA GLY A 37 -7.93 0.30 -3.44
C GLY A 37 -6.59 0.72 -4.05
N GLY A 38 -6.53 0.89 -5.38
CA GLY A 38 -5.34 1.40 -6.04
C GLY A 38 -4.98 2.83 -5.61
N VAL A 39 -5.97 3.73 -5.58
CA VAL A 39 -5.79 5.11 -5.08
C VAL A 39 -5.32 5.11 -3.62
N ALA A 40 -5.97 4.34 -2.75
CA ALA A 40 -5.59 4.26 -1.34
C ALA A 40 -4.18 3.71 -1.14
N THR A 41 -3.80 2.68 -1.89
CA THR A 41 -2.47 2.06 -1.81
C THR A 41 -1.40 3.06 -2.24
N GLY A 42 -1.57 3.70 -3.39
CA GLY A 42 -0.63 4.72 -3.86
C GLY A 42 -0.54 5.92 -2.92
N ALA A 43 -1.68 6.43 -2.43
CA ALA A 43 -1.71 7.53 -1.48
C ALA A 43 -1.04 7.17 -0.14
N GLY A 44 -1.25 5.96 0.36
CA GLY A 44 -0.59 5.45 1.57
C GLY A 44 0.93 5.39 1.41
N ALA A 45 1.41 4.85 0.27
CA ALA A 45 2.84 4.81 -0.04
C ALA A 45 3.45 6.21 -0.16
N VAL A 46 2.78 7.16 -0.82
CA VAL A 46 3.23 8.57 -0.88
C VAL A 46 3.29 9.19 0.52
N ALA A 47 2.23 9.02 1.32
CA ALA A 47 2.17 9.62 2.66
C ALA A 47 3.30 9.14 3.55
N TRP A 48 3.56 7.83 3.59
CA TRP A 48 4.64 7.27 4.39
C TRP A 48 6.02 7.74 3.92
N ASN A 49 6.29 7.67 2.62
CA ASN A 49 7.57 8.09 2.06
C ASN A 49 7.80 9.60 2.21
N ALA A 50 6.75 10.43 2.11
CA ALA A 50 6.85 11.87 2.37
C ALA A 50 7.21 12.17 3.83
N ILE A 51 6.64 11.42 4.79
CA ILE A 51 6.98 11.53 6.22
C ILE A 51 8.45 11.16 6.43
N LEU A 52 8.92 10.05 5.86
CA LEU A 52 10.31 9.63 5.97
C LEU A 52 11.28 10.64 5.33
N HIS A 53 10.91 11.17 4.17
CA HIS A 53 11.69 12.21 3.49
C HIS A 53 11.83 13.47 4.37
N ALA A 54 10.73 13.92 5.00
CA ALA A 54 10.75 15.08 5.90
C ALA A 54 11.47 14.80 7.22
N ALA A 55 11.36 13.58 7.75
CA ALA A 55 11.96 13.17 9.02
C ALA A 55 13.44 12.76 8.91
N HIS A 56 14.02 12.80 7.70
CA HIS A 56 15.37 12.31 7.44
C HIS A 56 15.58 10.86 7.90
N GLY A 57 14.59 10.02 7.61
CA GLY A 57 14.49 8.64 8.10
C GLY A 57 15.45 7.64 7.45
N ASP A 58 16.69 8.01 7.13
CA ASP A 58 17.64 7.13 6.40
C ASP A 58 17.93 5.81 7.13
N ARG A 59 17.75 5.75 8.46
CA ARG A 59 17.90 4.51 9.25
C ARG A 59 16.73 3.53 9.11
N PHE A 60 15.60 3.94 8.52
CA PHE A 60 14.45 3.05 8.31
C PHE A 60 14.71 2.04 7.18
N PHE A 61 15.67 2.31 6.31
CA PHE A 61 16.14 1.42 5.23
C PHE A 61 17.11 0.33 5.74
N THR A 62 16.89 -0.14 6.98
CA THR A 62 17.68 -1.22 7.55
C THR A 62 16.91 -2.52 7.39
N ASP A 63 17.41 -3.37 6.50
CA ASP A 63 16.77 -4.64 6.16
C ASP A 63 16.89 -5.66 7.30
N ALA A 64 15.86 -6.48 7.46
CA ALA A 64 15.93 -7.66 8.29
C ALA A 64 16.98 -8.65 7.73
N PRO A 65 17.72 -9.37 8.59
CA PRO A 65 18.70 -10.37 8.15
C PRO A 65 18.02 -11.68 7.71
N VAL A 66 17.04 -11.58 6.81
CA VAL A 66 16.25 -12.69 6.27
C VAL A 66 16.37 -12.66 4.76
N VAL A 67 17.09 -13.63 4.20
CA VAL A 67 17.47 -13.66 2.77
C VAL A 67 16.26 -13.60 1.82
N VAL A 68 15.16 -14.28 2.18
CA VAL A 68 13.95 -14.38 1.36
C VAL A 68 12.95 -13.25 1.60
N LEU A 69 13.13 -12.45 2.65
CA LEU A 69 12.26 -11.32 2.96
C LEU A 69 13.11 -10.25 3.68
N PRO A 70 13.98 -9.53 2.95
CA PRO A 70 14.87 -8.53 3.51
C PRO A 70 14.09 -7.24 3.81
N ALA A 71 12.97 -7.36 4.53
CA ALA A 71 12.07 -6.24 4.77
C ALA A 71 12.67 -5.25 5.77
N SER A 72 12.57 -3.98 5.44
CA SER A 72 12.99 -2.86 6.25
C SER A 72 11.83 -2.27 7.07
N TRP A 73 12.16 -1.36 7.99
CA TRP A 73 11.14 -0.56 8.68
C TRP A 73 10.43 0.40 7.73
N GLN A 74 11.09 0.81 6.66
CA GLN A 74 10.49 1.62 5.61
C GLN A 74 9.40 0.83 4.88
N ASP A 75 9.67 -0.39 4.44
CA ASP A 75 8.70 -1.19 3.65
C ASP A 75 7.46 -1.53 4.49
N THR A 76 7.70 -1.84 5.76
CA THR A 76 6.63 -2.12 6.74
C THR A 76 5.68 -0.94 6.87
N GLY A 77 6.22 0.29 6.93
CA GLY A 77 5.41 1.49 7.03
C GLY A 77 4.55 1.73 5.79
N SER A 78 5.05 1.45 4.58
CA SER A 78 4.26 1.53 3.35
C SER A 78 3.05 0.60 3.39
N GLY A 79 3.25 -0.64 3.84
CA GLY A 79 2.15 -1.60 4.01
C GLY A 79 1.11 -1.16 5.03
N VAL A 80 1.55 -0.62 6.18
CA VAL A 80 0.66 -0.12 7.25
C VAL A 80 -0.16 1.08 6.77
N PHE A 81 0.49 2.05 6.11
CA PHE A 81 -0.20 3.23 5.59
C PHE A 81 -1.18 2.88 4.46
N ALA A 82 -0.81 1.98 3.55
CA ALA A 82 -1.71 1.49 2.51
C ALA A 82 -2.93 0.76 3.10
N LEU A 83 -2.72 -0.09 4.11
CA LEU A 83 -3.82 -0.75 4.83
C LEU A 83 -4.74 0.26 5.52
N ALA A 84 -4.18 1.24 6.22
CA ALA A 84 -4.96 2.27 6.91
C ALA A 84 -5.76 3.13 5.93
N ALA A 85 -5.11 3.63 4.87
CA ALA A 85 -5.75 4.41 3.82
C ALA A 85 -6.86 3.61 3.12
N ALA A 86 -6.61 2.33 2.81
CA ALA A 86 -7.61 1.47 2.17
C ALA A 86 -8.76 1.14 3.12
N GLY A 87 -8.49 0.91 4.40
CA GLY A 87 -9.52 0.72 5.42
C GLY A 87 -10.46 1.92 5.53
N LEU A 88 -9.91 3.14 5.50
CA LEU A 88 -10.70 4.38 5.50
C LEU A 88 -11.46 4.56 4.18
N LEU A 89 -10.77 4.52 3.03
CA LEU A 89 -11.40 4.83 1.74
C LEU A 89 -12.41 3.77 1.32
N LEU A 90 -12.08 2.47 1.46
CA LEU A 90 -13.01 1.40 1.13
C LEU A 90 -14.08 1.23 2.22
N GLY A 91 -13.69 1.23 3.50
CA GLY A 91 -14.59 0.89 4.61
C GLY A 91 -15.51 2.01 5.04
N ALA A 92 -15.05 3.27 5.04
CA ALA A 92 -15.88 4.41 5.39
C ALA A 92 -16.42 5.17 4.15
N GLY A 93 -15.80 4.97 2.98
CA GLY A 93 -16.19 5.65 1.74
C GLY A 93 -16.93 4.74 0.75
N VAL A 94 -16.18 4.07 -0.11
CA VAL A 94 -16.70 3.48 -1.36
C VAL A 94 -17.54 2.22 -1.13
N LEU A 95 -17.21 1.42 -0.12
CA LEU A 95 -17.86 0.15 0.18
C LEU A 95 -18.44 0.11 1.60
N ALA A 96 -18.91 1.26 2.12
CA ALA A 96 -19.41 1.37 3.50
C ALA A 96 -20.60 0.45 3.83
N ALA A 97 -21.40 0.07 2.82
CA ALA A 97 -22.51 -0.87 2.98
C ALA A 97 -22.10 -2.36 2.90
N VAL A 98 -20.84 -2.64 2.56
CA VAL A 98 -20.31 -4.01 2.42
C VAL A 98 -19.85 -4.51 3.79
N PRO A 99 -20.00 -5.81 4.11
CA PRO A 99 -19.57 -6.35 5.40
C PRO A 99 -18.11 -6.02 5.73
N ALA A 100 -17.87 -5.49 6.93
CA ALA A 100 -16.56 -5.01 7.38
C ALA A 100 -15.45 -6.06 7.20
N ARG A 101 -15.73 -7.33 7.48
CA ARG A 101 -14.77 -8.44 7.27
C ARG A 101 -14.27 -8.53 5.83
N ARG A 102 -15.14 -8.30 4.85
CA ARG A 102 -14.78 -8.34 3.42
C ARG A 102 -13.93 -7.13 3.05
N VAL A 103 -14.31 -5.95 3.51
CA VAL A 103 -13.56 -4.72 3.23
C VAL A 103 -12.20 -4.74 3.91
N ALA A 104 -12.10 -5.25 5.13
CA ALA A 104 -10.85 -5.50 5.83
C ALA A 104 -9.93 -6.43 5.01
N GLY A 105 -10.49 -7.49 4.39
CA GLY A 105 -9.75 -8.34 3.47
C GLY A 105 -9.16 -7.58 2.28
N TYR A 106 -9.91 -6.65 1.68
CA TYR A 106 -9.39 -5.81 0.59
C TYR A 106 -8.32 -4.83 1.07
N ALA A 107 -8.49 -4.22 2.24
CA ALA A 107 -7.48 -3.33 2.83
C ALA A 107 -6.18 -4.08 3.17
N VAL A 108 -6.28 -5.32 3.65
CA VAL A 108 -5.11 -6.19 3.85
C VAL A 108 -4.40 -6.48 2.54
N VAL A 109 -5.14 -6.76 1.46
CA VAL A 109 -4.55 -6.92 0.12
C VAL A 109 -3.79 -5.67 -0.31
N CYS A 110 -4.36 -4.48 -0.13
CA CYS A 110 -3.67 -3.21 -0.42
C CYS A 110 -2.36 -3.08 0.37
N GLY A 111 -2.41 -3.32 1.68
CA GLY A 111 -1.23 -3.27 2.55
C GLY A 111 -0.15 -4.27 2.17
N LEU A 112 -0.54 -5.51 1.88
CA LEU A 112 0.39 -6.56 1.44
C LEU A 112 1.02 -6.21 0.09
N VAL A 113 0.25 -5.69 -0.87
CA VAL A 113 0.79 -5.29 -2.16
C VAL A 113 1.81 -4.16 -1.99
N ALA A 114 1.48 -3.09 -1.27
CA ALA A 114 2.44 -2.00 -1.04
C ALA A 114 3.73 -2.51 -0.36
N PHE A 115 3.59 -3.33 0.68
CA PHE A 115 4.73 -3.93 1.36
C PHE A 115 5.61 -4.76 0.42
N LEU A 116 5.02 -5.66 -0.37
CA LEU A 116 5.79 -6.52 -1.28
C LEU A 116 6.43 -5.72 -2.42
N VAL A 117 5.78 -4.67 -2.89
CA VAL A 117 6.34 -3.79 -3.94
C VAL A 117 7.58 -3.08 -3.42
N ASP A 118 7.55 -2.54 -2.20
CA ASP A 118 8.70 -1.91 -1.57
C ASP A 118 9.84 -2.91 -1.30
N VAL A 119 9.53 -4.12 -0.83
CA VAL A 119 10.58 -5.12 -0.53
C VAL A 119 11.31 -5.61 -1.79
N TYR A 120 10.62 -5.72 -2.93
CA TYR A 120 11.14 -6.45 -4.10
C TYR A 120 11.33 -5.63 -5.37
N LEU A 121 10.70 -4.47 -5.52
CA LEU A 121 10.59 -3.82 -6.82
C LEU A 121 11.22 -2.42 -6.92
N TYR A 122 11.63 -1.77 -5.82
CA TYR A 122 12.37 -0.50 -5.87
C TYR A 122 13.03 -0.13 -4.53
#